data_AF-A0A6G9SFF0-F1
#
_entry.id   AF-A0A6G9SFF0-F1
#
_cell.length_a   1.000
_cell.length_b   1.000
_cell.length_c   1.000
_cell.angle_alpha   90.00
_cell.angle_beta   90.00
_cell.angle_gamma   90.00
#
_symmetry.space_group_name_H-M   'P 1'
#
loop_
_entity.id
_entity.type
_entity.pdbx_description
1 polymer ?
#
loop_
_entity_poly.entity_id
_entity_poly.type
_entity_poly.pdbx_seq_one_letter_code
_entity_poly.pdbx_strand_id
1 'polypeptide(L)' 'MKAYDFPANVTAEGKIELPNAALQNLANNQQVKVIILVNEPTEEKQEQAAWHHLATEQLLKGYSEDDAIYDTI' A
#
# COMPACT_ATOMS: atom_id res chain seq x y z
N MET A 1 8.82 -1.75 -21.68
CA MET A 1 9.46 -2.00 -20.37
C MET A 1 8.63 -3.05 -19.66
N LYS A 2 9.22 -4.12 -19.12
CA LYS A 2 8.51 -5.16 -18.37
C LYS A 2 8.79 -4.95 -16.88
N ALA A 3 7.75 -4.94 -16.06
CA ALA A 3 7.85 -4.92 -14.61
C ALA A 3 7.57 -6.33 -14.09
N TYR A 4 8.35 -6.78 -13.11
CA TYR A 4 8.14 -8.03 -12.42
C TYR A 4 7.74 -7.70 -10.99
N ASP A 5 6.59 -8.24 -10.57
CA ASP A 5 6.08 -8.12 -9.21
C ASP A 5 6.18 -9.50 -8.56
N PHE A 6 6.88 -9.57 -7.43
CA PHE A 6 7.01 -10.76 -6.62
C PHE A 6 7.19 -10.36 -5.15
N PRO A 7 6.61 -11.12 -4.22
CA PRO A 7 6.88 -10.92 -2.80
C PRO A 7 8.36 -11.22 -2.53
N ALA A 8 9.05 -10.28 -1.91
CA ALA A 8 10.45 -10.41 -1.53
C ALA A 8 10.61 -10.08 -0.05
N ASN A 9 11.37 -10.91 0.66
CA ASN A 9 11.69 -10.66 2.05
C ASN A 9 13.00 -9.87 2.14
N VAL A 10 13.04 -8.94 3.09
CA VAL A 10 14.29 -8.29 3.50
C VAL A 10 14.99 -9.24 4.47
N THR A 11 16.22 -9.64 4.15
CA THR A 11 17.03 -10.49 5.03
C THR A 11 17.47 -9.73 6.28
N ALA A 12 17.93 -10.44 7.30
CA ALA A 12 18.48 -9.85 8.53
C ALA A 12 19.67 -8.90 8.28
N GLU A 13 20.29 -8.98 7.10
CA GLU A 13 21.40 -8.11 6.67
C GLU A 13 20.92 -6.84 5.93
N GLY A 14 19.60 -6.63 5.79
CA GLY A 14 19.04 -5.50 5.06
C GLY A 14 19.12 -5.64 3.53
N LYS A 15 19.33 -6.85 3.02
CA LYS A 15 19.34 -7.13 1.56
C LYS A 15 17.99 -7.67 1.12
N ILE A 16 17.56 -7.31 -0.08
CA ILE A 16 16.36 -7.90 -0.71
C ILE A 16 16.78 -9.14 -1.48
N GLU A 17 16.23 -10.29 -1.14
CA GLU A 17 16.46 -11.52 -1.90
C GLU A 17 15.54 -11.57 -3.12
N LEU A 18 16.15 -11.65 -4.30
CA LEU A 18 15.45 -11.85 -5.55
C LEU A 18 15.21 -13.35 -5.74
N PRO A 19 13.97 -13.80 -5.98
CA PRO A 19 13.70 -15.21 -6.26
C PRO A 19 14.39 -15.63 -7.55
N ASN A 20 14.86 -16.88 -7.61
CA ASN A 20 15.58 -17.44 -8.77
C ASN A 20 14.78 -17.30 -10.09
N ALA A 21 13.44 -17.33 -10.01
CA ALA A 21 12.58 -17.10 -11.17
C ALA A 21 12.75 -15.69 -11.78
N ALA A 22 12.98 -14.67 -10.95
CA ALA A 22 13.29 -13.32 -11.44
C ALA A 22 14.68 -13.27 -12.09
N LEU A 23 15.66 -13.92 -11.47
CA LEU A 23 17.04 -14.00 -11.98
C LEU A 23 17.14 -14.68 -13.35
N GLN A 24 16.34 -15.72 -13.61
CA GLN A 24 16.31 -16.39 -14.93
C GLN A 24 15.81 -15.49 -16.06
N ASN A 25 15.01 -14.46 -15.74
CA ASN A 25 14.45 -13.53 -16.72
C ASN A 25 15.33 -12.27 -16.90
N LEU A 26 16.38 -12.11 -16.09
CA LEU A 26 17.31 -11.00 -16.12
C LEU A 26 18.54 -11.41 -16.96
N ALA A 27 18.81 -10.67 -18.04
CA ALA A 27 20.03 -10.90 -18.80
C ALA A 27 21.26 -10.46 -17.99
N ASN A 28 22.34 -11.24 -18.05
CA ASN A 28 23.59 -10.92 -17.36
C ASN A 28 24.09 -9.53 -17.76
N ASN A 29 24.53 -8.75 -16.76
CA ASN A 29 25.10 -7.41 -16.92
C ASN A 29 24.15 -6.33 -17.48
N GLN A 30 22.83 -6.54 -17.39
CA GLN A 30 21.83 -5.55 -17.80
C GLN A 30 21.53 -4.54 -16.67
N GLN A 31 21.53 -3.25 -17.00
CA GLN A 31 21.05 -2.21 -16.08
C GLN A 31 19.52 -2.31 -15.95
N VAL A 32 19.03 -2.39 -14.72
CA VAL A 32 17.59 -2.48 -14.43
C VAL A 32 17.15 -1.37 -13.50
N LYS A 33 15.89 -0.93 -13.66
CA LYS A 33 15.22 -0.01 -12.74
C LYS A 33 14.50 -0.84 -11.68
N VAL A 34 14.86 -0.64 -10.42
CA VAL A 34 14.22 -1.31 -9.27
C VAL A 34 13.18 -0.37 -8.67
N ILE A 35 11.98 -0.89 -8.42
CA ILE A 35 10.92 -0.20 -7.68
C ILE A 35 10.61 -1.09 -6.48
N ILE A 36 10.69 -0.53 -5.27
CA ILE A 36 10.46 -1.25 -4.02
C ILE A 36 9.18 -0.66 -3.43
N LEU A 37 8.17 -1.50 -3.20
CA LEU A 37 6.96 -1.15 -2.48
C LEU A 37 7.06 -1.79 -1.10
N VAL A 38 6.97 -0.97 -0.06
CA VAL A 38 6.93 -1.43 1.32
C VAL A 38 5.50 -1.20 1.82
N ASN A 39 4.89 -2.24 2.37
CA ASN A 39 3.59 -2.08 3.02
C ASN A 39 3.83 -1.47 4.40
N GLU A 40 3.53 -0.19 4.58
CA GLU A 40 3.64 0.44 5.89
C GLU A 40 2.46 0.00 6.76
N PRO A 41 2.69 -0.75 7.86
CA PRO A 41 1.61 -1.20 8.74
C PRO A 41 0.91 -0.03 9.46
N THR A 42 1.52 1.15 9.45
CA THR A 42 1.00 2.38 10.05
C THR A 42 0.05 3.14 9.14
N GLU A 43 0.21 3.04 7.82
CA GLU A 43 -0.57 3.84 6.87
C GLU A 43 -2.03 3.42 6.87
N GLU A 44 -2.40 2.14 6.84
CA GLU A 44 -3.82 1.75 6.81
C GLU A 44 -4.62 2.31 8.00
N LYS A 45 -4.06 2.26 9.22
CA LYS A 45 -4.73 2.78 10.42
C LYS A 45 -4.67 4.31 10.50
N GLN A 46 -3.55 4.92 10.12
CA GLN A 46 -3.41 6.39 10.14
C GLN A 46 -4.24 7.04 9.02
N GLU A 47 -4.29 6.43 7.85
CA GLU A 47 -5.17 6.81 6.76
C GLU A 47 -6.63 6.65 7.18
N GLN A 48 -7.06 5.50 7.70
CA GLN A 48 -8.45 5.35 8.19
C GLN A 48 -8.79 6.42 9.23
N ALA A 49 -7.89 6.72 10.17
CA ALA A 49 -8.10 7.78 11.15
C ALA A 49 -8.18 9.18 10.49
N ALA A 50 -7.33 9.47 9.51
CA ALA A 50 -7.35 10.73 8.76
C ALA A 50 -8.62 10.87 7.89
N TRP A 51 -9.05 9.79 7.22
CA TRP A 51 -10.30 9.71 6.47
C TRP A 51 -11.52 9.89 7.38
N HIS A 52 -11.54 9.25 8.55
CA HIS A 52 -12.60 9.44 9.56
C HIS A 52 -12.65 10.89 10.08
N HIS A 53 -11.48 11.47 10.37
CA HIS A 53 -11.38 12.85 10.82
C HIS A 53 -11.91 13.83 9.76
N LEU A 54 -11.47 13.70 8.50
CA LEU A 54 -11.97 14.49 7.39
C LEU A 54 -13.48 14.31 7.17
N ALA A 55 -13.99 13.08 7.26
CA ALA A 55 -15.41 12.81 7.11
C ALA A 55 -16.22 13.51 8.21
N THR A 56 -15.75 13.46 9.46
CA THR A 56 -16.43 14.08 10.60
C THR A 56 -16.42 15.60 10.50
N GLU A 57 -15.28 16.20 10.15
CA GLU A 57 -15.10 17.65 10.16
C GLU A 57 -15.63 18.37 8.91
N GLN A 58 -15.62 17.70 7.75
CA GLN A 58 -15.92 18.35 6.47
C GLN A 58 -17.17 17.79 5.80
N LEU A 59 -17.44 16.49 5.92
CA LEU A 59 -18.57 15.85 5.23
C LEU A 59 -19.82 15.77 6.10
N LEU A 60 -19.66 15.42 7.37
CA LEU A 60 -20.75 15.21 8.34
C LEU A 60 -21.06 16.47 9.16
N LYS A 61 -20.38 17.59 8.89
CA LYS A 61 -20.58 18.84 9.63
C LYS A 61 -21.95 19.42 9.29
N GLY A 62 -22.94 19.10 10.12
CA GLY A 62 -24.34 19.45 9.94
C GLY A 62 -25.24 18.28 9.51
N TYR A 63 -24.70 17.07 9.42
CA TYR A 63 -25.47 15.85 9.23
C TYR A 63 -26.16 15.49 10.56
N SER A 64 -27.49 15.43 10.56
CA SER A 64 -28.27 15.03 11.74
C SER A 64 -28.40 13.52 11.80
N GLU A 65 -28.62 12.96 13.00
CA GLU A 65 -28.98 11.55 13.15
C GLU A 65 -30.28 11.21 12.40
N ASP A 66 -31.17 12.20 12.22
CA ASP A 66 -32.39 12.08 11.40
C ASP A 66 -32.12 11.91 9.90
N ASP A 67 -30.93 12.27 9.41
CA ASP A 67 -30.54 12.10 8.00
C ASP A 67 -29.92 10.71 7.75
N ALA A 68 -29.59 9.95 8.81
CA ALA A 68 -28.95 8.63 8.76
C ALA A 68 -29.92 7.46 8.49
N ILE A 69 -31.10 7.73 7.92
CA ILE A 69 -32.17 6.73 7.71
C ILE A 69 -31.72 5.56 6.81
N TYR A 70 -30.71 5.77 5.96
CA TYR A 70 -30.14 4.73 5.11
C TYR A 70 -28.88 4.06 5.66
N ASP A 71 -28.33 4.51 6.80
CA ASP A 71 -27.08 3.95 7.35
C ASP A 71 -27.27 2.54 7.95
N THR A 72 -28.52 2.14 8.20
CA THR A 72 -28.88 0.87 8.85
C THR A 72 -29.50 -0.17 7.91
N ILE A 73 -29.55 0.10 6.60
CA ILE A 73 -30.07 -0.83 5.57
C ILE A 73 -28.90 -1.47 4.82
#